data_AF-A0A4R8BG24-F1
#
_entry.id   AF-A0A4R8BG24-F1
#
_cell.length_a   1.000
_cell.length_b   1.000
_cell.length_c   1.000
_cell.angle_alpha   90.00
_cell.angle_beta   90.00
_cell.angle_gamma   90.00
#
_symmetry.space_group_name_H-M   'P 1'
#
loop_
_entity.id
_entity.type
_entity.pdbx_description
1 polymer ?
#
loop_
_entity_poly.entity_id
_entity_poly.type
_entity_poly.pdbx_seq_one_letter_code
_entity_poly.pdbx_strand_id
1 'polypeptide(L)'
;MNFQCKKTDPILQFHIKDLKENWKELEKHLNPEFVKNPHLKDFKWDMGLFIMRFGIEENFYEPICFPMEGIAFIAKLEDNLYSINCNFGTYITEGGIQKLAGSFDFDEVKYQELLQILPQQLKTKISDSLKRQPFRYVDIPTERFDFNMYAVLSINIHHMTTKAIYHWKFNTLNENKSP
;
A
#
# COMPACT_ATOMS: atom_id res chain seq x y z
N MET A 1 -16.62 31.23 33.05
CA MET A 1 -16.22 29.86 32.69
C MET A 1 -16.95 29.52 31.38
N ASN A 2 -16.26 29.62 30.24
CA ASN A 2 -16.89 29.42 28.93
C ASN A 2 -16.88 27.94 28.58
N PHE A 3 -18.06 27.33 28.47
CA PHE A 3 -18.23 25.99 27.92
C PHE A 3 -18.04 26.07 26.40
N GLN A 4 -16.85 25.72 25.89
CA GLN A 4 -16.69 25.42 24.48
C GLN A 4 -17.31 24.05 24.19
N CYS A 5 -18.57 24.06 23.73
CA CYS A 5 -19.16 22.88 23.08
C CYS A 5 -18.32 22.61 21.82
N LYS A 6 -17.74 21.40 21.70
CA LYS A 6 -16.88 21.00 20.58
C LYS A 6 -17.56 21.36 19.25
N LYS A 7 -16.89 22.14 18.39
CA LYS A 7 -17.30 22.29 17.00
C LYS A 7 -17.27 20.89 16.36
N THR A 8 -18.43 20.32 16.09
CA THR A 8 -18.58 19.09 15.31
C THR A 8 -18.72 19.49 13.85
N ASP A 9 -17.59 19.57 13.16
CA ASP A 9 -17.61 19.75 11.72
C ASP A 9 -18.32 18.53 11.08
N PRO A 10 -19.24 18.75 10.12
CA PRO A 10 -19.97 17.67 9.49
C PRO A 10 -19.01 16.75 8.73
N ILE A 11 -19.15 15.43 8.94
CA ILE A 11 -18.26 14.42 8.35
C ILE A 11 -18.49 14.29 6.84
N LEU A 12 -19.74 14.51 6.38
CA LEU A 12 -20.14 14.57 4.98
C LEU A 12 -21.16 15.69 4.81
N GLN A 13 -21.02 16.49 3.76
CA GLN A 13 -21.97 17.56 3.41
C GLN A 13 -22.27 17.50 1.91
N PHE A 14 -23.52 17.20 1.56
CA PHE A 14 -24.01 17.16 0.18
C PHE A 14 -25.50 17.51 0.14
N HIS A 15 -26.03 17.94 -1.00
CA HIS A 15 -27.47 18.16 -1.13
C HIS A 15 -28.21 16.84 -1.27
N ILE A 16 -29.42 16.75 -0.71
CA ILE A 16 -30.23 15.52 -0.75
C ILE A 16 -30.52 15.02 -2.18
N LYS A 17 -30.58 15.93 -3.16
CA LYS A 17 -30.72 15.59 -4.58
C LYS A 17 -29.54 14.77 -5.13
N ASP A 18 -28.36 14.92 -4.52
CA ASP A 18 -27.12 14.23 -4.88
C ASP A 18 -26.93 12.95 -4.04
N LEU A 19 -27.95 12.52 -3.29
CA LEU A 19 -27.85 11.36 -2.38
C LEU A 19 -27.50 10.08 -3.13
N LYS A 20 -28.01 9.90 -4.35
CA LYS A 20 -27.77 8.69 -5.14
C LYS A 20 -26.31 8.58 -5.54
N GLU A 21 -25.71 9.69 -5.94
CA GLU A 21 -24.30 9.82 -6.31
C GLU A 21 -23.39 9.64 -5.10
N ASN A 22 -23.83 10.12 -3.92
CA ASN A 22 -23.07 10.06 -2.67
C ASN A 22 -23.39 8.84 -1.79
N TRP A 23 -24.28 7.94 -2.22
CA TRP A 23 -24.77 6.83 -1.37
C TRP A 23 -23.63 5.94 -0.89
N LYS A 24 -22.66 5.61 -1.76
CA LYS A 24 -21.49 4.81 -1.39
C LYS A 24 -20.62 5.49 -0.33
N GLU A 25 -20.46 6.80 -0.40
CA GLU A 25 -19.72 7.55 0.63
C GLU A 25 -20.52 7.62 1.94
N LEU A 26 -21.83 7.83 1.87
CA LEU A 26 -22.69 7.82 3.05
C LEU A 26 -22.70 6.45 3.75
N GLU A 27 -22.82 5.37 2.98
CA GLU A 27 -22.84 3.99 3.45
C GLU A 27 -21.55 3.63 4.22
N LYS A 28 -20.38 4.08 3.77
CA LYS A 28 -19.11 3.90 4.51
C LYS A 28 -19.12 4.51 5.91
N HIS A 29 -19.97 5.49 6.16
CA HIS A 29 -20.06 6.17 7.47
C HIS A 29 -21.22 5.65 8.31
N LEU A 30 -22.29 5.15 7.67
CA LEU A 30 -23.50 4.67 8.34
C LEU A 30 -23.57 3.15 8.49
N ASN A 31 -22.67 2.39 7.85
CA ASN A 31 -22.65 0.94 7.97
C ASN A 31 -22.56 0.56 9.47
N PRO A 32 -23.51 -0.24 10.00
CA PRO A 32 -23.55 -0.62 11.41
C PRO A 32 -22.23 -1.21 11.91
N GLU A 33 -21.49 -1.89 11.04
CA GLU A 33 -20.19 -2.48 11.36
C GLU A 33 -19.14 -1.41 11.65
N PHE A 34 -19.08 -0.34 10.84
CA PHE A 34 -18.15 0.78 11.05
C PHE A 34 -18.58 1.70 12.20
N VAL A 35 -19.87 1.78 12.50
CA VAL A 35 -20.37 2.50 13.69
C VAL A 35 -19.98 1.76 14.97
N LYS A 36 -20.10 0.43 14.99
CA LYS A 36 -19.69 -0.41 16.14
C LYS A 36 -18.17 -0.51 16.27
N ASN A 37 -17.47 -0.56 15.14
CA ASN A 37 -16.02 -0.73 15.06
C ASN A 37 -15.38 0.38 14.21
N PRO A 38 -15.27 1.63 14.71
CA PRO A 38 -14.76 2.78 13.94
C PRO A 38 -13.35 2.58 13.38
N HIS A 39 -12.53 1.77 14.06
CA HIS A 39 -11.17 1.44 13.65
C HIS A 39 -11.12 0.60 12.35
N LEU A 40 -12.21 -0.06 11.96
CA LEU A 40 -12.27 -0.85 10.73
C LEU A 40 -12.40 0.02 9.47
N LYS A 41 -12.78 1.29 9.62
CA LYS A 41 -13.10 2.16 8.49
C LYS A 41 -11.92 2.44 7.55
N ASP A 42 -10.73 2.62 8.14
CA ASP A 42 -9.47 2.83 7.42
C ASP A 42 -8.52 1.62 7.57
N PHE A 43 -9.05 0.49 8.03
CA PHE A 43 -8.26 -0.71 8.23
C PHE A 43 -7.85 -1.30 6.88
N LYS A 44 -6.55 -1.35 6.65
CA LYS A 44 -5.95 -2.05 5.52
C LYS A 44 -5.55 -3.42 5.97
N TRP A 45 -5.91 -4.43 5.18
CA TRP A 45 -5.54 -5.79 5.50
C TRP A 45 -4.04 -5.98 5.29
N ASP A 46 -3.41 -6.78 6.14
CA ASP A 46 -2.02 -7.15 5.92
C ASP A 46 -1.91 -7.99 4.64
N MET A 47 -1.05 -7.56 3.72
CA MET A 47 -0.88 -8.22 2.43
C MET A 47 -0.33 -9.64 2.57
N GLY A 48 0.58 -9.88 3.53
CA GLY A 48 1.14 -11.20 3.77
C GLY A 48 0.08 -12.19 4.26
N LEU A 49 -0.71 -11.78 5.26
CA LEU A 49 -1.84 -12.57 5.76
C LEU A 49 -2.91 -12.78 4.69
N PHE A 50 -3.16 -11.77 3.86
CA PHE A 50 -4.08 -11.89 2.72
C PHE A 50 -3.59 -12.98 1.76
N ILE A 51 -2.34 -12.92 1.30
CA ILE A 51 -1.74 -13.93 0.42
C ILE A 51 -1.82 -15.33 1.03
N MET A 52 -1.48 -15.47 2.32
CA MET A 52 -1.56 -16.75 3.03
C MET A 52 -2.98 -17.32 3.06
N ARG A 53 -4.00 -16.47 3.29
CA ARG A 53 -5.42 -16.87 3.31
C ARG A 53 -5.94 -17.28 1.94
N PHE A 54 -5.40 -16.70 0.87
CA PHE A 54 -5.79 -17.05 -0.50
C PHE A 54 -5.30 -18.44 -0.93
N GLY A 55 -4.59 -19.17 -0.05
CA GLY A 55 -4.19 -20.55 -0.32
C GLY A 55 -3.21 -20.65 -1.47
N ILE A 56 -2.38 -19.61 -1.67
CA ILE A 56 -1.32 -19.65 -2.67
C ILE A 56 -0.35 -20.76 -2.25
N GLU A 57 -0.41 -21.87 -2.98
CA GLU A 57 0.28 -23.11 -2.62
C GLU A 57 1.80 -22.93 -2.67
N GLU A 58 2.51 -23.82 -1.96
CA GLU A 58 3.96 -23.92 -2.05
C GLU A 58 4.36 -24.09 -3.51
N ASN A 59 5.40 -23.38 -3.96
CA ASN A 59 5.85 -23.39 -5.36
C ASN A 59 4.90 -22.68 -6.35
N PHE A 60 4.17 -21.66 -5.90
CA PHE A 60 3.50 -20.74 -6.82
C PHE A 60 4.53 -19.88 -7.56
N TYR A 61 4.86 -20.31 -8.78
CA TYR A 61 5.80 -19.63 -9.66
C TYR A 61 5.15 -18.59 -10.56
N GLU A 62 3.82 -18.46 -10.53
CA GLU A 62 3.15 -17.47 -11.34
C GLU A 62 3.31 -16.07 -10.72
N PRO A 63 3.64 -15.05 -11.53
CA PRO A 63 3.76 -13.70 -11.02
C PRO A 63 2.40 -13.17 -10.58
N ILE A 64 2.25 -12.85 -9.29
CA ILE A 64 1.08 -12.13 -8.80
C ILE A 64 1.33 -10.65 -8.98
N CYS A 65 0.39 -9.97 -9.64
CA CYS A 65 0.43 -8.52 -9.80
C CYS A 65 -0.47 -7.85 -8.77
N PHE A 66 0.13 -7.02 -7.92
CA PHE A 66 -0.62 -6.12 -7.03
C PHE A 66 -0.40 -4.69 -7.49
N PRO A 67 -1.43 -3.99 -8.01
CA PRO A 67 -1.29 -2.58 -8.35
C PRO A 67 -1.11 -1.78 -7.06
N MET A 68 0.05 -1.15 -6.94
CA MET A 68 0.38 -0.33 -5.79
C MET A 68 -0.33 1.02 -5.90
N GLU A 69 -1.05 1.43 -4.86
CA GLU A 69 -1.71 2.75 -4.81
C GLU A 69 -0.74 3.89 -4.45
N GLY A 70 0.39 3.56 -3.81
CA GLY A 70 1.42 4.53 -3.41
C GLY A 70 2.39 4.00 -2.36
N ILE A 71 3.55 4.64 -2.27
CA ILE A 71 4.51 4.47 -1.17
C ILE A 71 4.02 5.34 -0.01
N ALA A 72 3.70 4.72 1.12
CA ALA A 72 3.39 5.46 2.34
C ALA A 72 4.68 5.91 3.07
N PHE A 73 5.70 5.06 3.02
CA PHE A 73 6.93 5.25 3.77
C PHE A 73 8.09 4.51 3.13
N ILE A 74 9.29 5.09 3.16
CA ILE A 74 10.54 4.39 2.86
C ILE A 74 11.60 4.81 3.89
N ALA A 75 12.37 3.84 4.38
CA ALA A 75 13.48 4.09 5.29
C ALA A 75 14.71 3.28 4.92
N LYS A 76 15.88 3.87 5.18
CA LYS A 76 17.16 3.18 5.21
C LYS A 76 17.37 2.70 6.64
N LEU A 77 17.33 1.39 6.84
CA LEU A 77 17.53 0.76 8.15
C LEU A 77 19.03 0.58 8.43
N GLU A 78 19.79 0.16 7.41
CA GLU A 78 21.24 -0.05 7.46
C GLU A 78 21.86 0.27 6.08
N ASP A 79 23.19 0.20 5.93
CA ASP A 79 23.88 0.65 4.72
C ASP A 79 23.45 -0.01 3.41
N ASN A 80 22.94 -1.25 3.49
CA ASN A 80 22.41 -2.00 2.36
C ASN A 80 21.04 -2.61 2.67
N LEU A 81 20.27 -1.97 3.56
CA LEU A 81 18.95 -2.44 3.95
C LEU A 81 17.96 -1.27 3.96
N TYR A 82 17.01 -1.34 3.05
CA TYR A 82 15.91 -0.41 2.92
C TYR A 82 14.61 -1.13 3.20
N SER A 83 13.65 -0.42 3.79
CA SER A 83 12.30 -0.91 4.01
C SER A 83 11.30 0.09 3.47
N ILE A 84 10.29 -0.40 2.78
CA ILE A 84 9.19 0.39 2.24
C ILE A 84 7.88 -0.10 2.83
N ASN A 85 6.95 0.80 3.08
CA ASN A 85 5.56 0.48 3.33
C ASN A 85 4.70 1.05 2.20
N CYS A 86 3.87 0.20 1.62
CA CYS A 86 3.03 0.53 0.48
C CYS A 86 1.60 0.08 0.72
N ASN A 87 0.69 0.75 0.02
CA ASN A 87 -0.70 0.32 -0.06
C ASN A 87 -0.96 -0.29 -1.43
N PHE A 88 -1.77 -1.34 -1.45
CA PHE A 88 -2.19 -2.03 -2.68
C PHE A 88 -3.70 -2.07 -2.77
N GLY A 89 -4.21 -2.06 -3.99
CA GLY A 89 -5.61 -2.35 -4.28
C GLY A 89 -5.72 -3.69 -4.98
N THR A 90 -6.66 -4.55 -4.59
CA THR A 90 -7.01 -5.74 -5.37
C THR A 90 -8.51 -5.86 -5.52
N TYR A 91 -8.97 -6.32 -6.69
CA TYR A 91 -10.38 -6.58 -6.91
C TYR A 91 -10.77 -7.87 -6.20
N ILE A 92 -11.81 -7.81 -5.38
CA ILE A 92 -12.40 -8.99 -4.76
C ILE A 92 -13.62 -9.45 -5.56
N THR A 93 -13.93 -10.75 -5.46
CA THR A 93 -15.00 -11.45 -6.20
C THR A 93 -16.38 -10.81 -6.08
N GLU A 94 -16.62 -10.04 -5.03
CA GLU A 94 -17.88 -9.31 -4.78
C GLU A 94 -17.94 -7.93 -5.45
N GLY A 95 -16.98 -7.58 -6.32
CA GLY A 95 -16.97 -6.33 -7.09
C GLY A 95 -16.45 -5.11 -6.32
N GLY A 96 -15.83 -5.32 -5.16
CA GLY A 96 -15.15 -4.29 -4.37
C GLY A 96 -13.64 -4.22 -4.64
N ILE A 97 -13.01 -3.12 -4.20
CA ILE A 97 -11.55 -3.02 -4.09
C ILE A 97 -11.18 -3.26 -2.64
N GLN A 98 -10.45 -4.34 -2.37
CA GLN A 98 -9.82 -4.59 -1.08
C GLN A 98 -8.49 -3.84 -1.02
N LYS A 99 -8.34 -3.01 0.01
CA LYS A 99 -7.08 -2.33 0.30
C LYS A 99 -6.21 -3.18 1.19
N LEU A 100 -4.95 -3.34 0.78
CA LEU A 100 -3.91 -4.08 1.50
C LEU A 100 -2.78 -3.11 1.88
N ALA A 101 -2.12 -3.38 3.00
CA ALA A 101 -0.86 -2.75 3.37
C ALA A 101 0.23 -3.82 3.35
N GLY A 102 1.37 -3.50 2.74
CA GLY A 102 2.52 -4.40 2.68
C GLY A 102 3.79 -3.64 3.02
N SER A 103 4.71 -4.30 3.71
CA SER A 103 6.06 -3.81 3.93
C SER A 103 7.06 -4.73 3.24
N PHE A 104 8.08 -4.15 2.63
CA PHE A 104 9.09 -4.89 1.88
C PHE A 104 10.47 -4.37 2.20
N ASP A 105 11.37 -5.32 2.44
CA ASP A 105 12.78 -5.04 2.64
C ASP A 105 13.56 -5.38 1.38
N PHE A 106 14.51 -4.53 1.03
CA PHE A 106 15.33 -4.70 -0.16
C PHE A 106 16.71 -4.05 0.00
N ASP A 107 17.64 -4.46 -0.86
CA ASP A 107 19.02 -3.98 -0.87
C ASP A 107 19.17 -2.68 -1.68
N GLU A 108 20.39 -2.13 -1.69
CA GLU A 108 20.72 -0.92 -2.47
C GLU A 108 20.42 -1.11 -3.96
N VAL A 109 20.65 -2.29 -4.52
CA VAL A 109 20.42 -2.56 -5.95
C VAL A 109 18.94 -2.36 -6.28
N LYS A 110 18.05 -2.97 -5.50
CA LYS A 110 16.61 -2.84 -5.65
C LYS A 110 16.09 -1.45 -5.30
N TYR A 111 16.71 -0.77 -4.36
CA TYR A 111 16.42 0.63 -4.08
C TYR A 111 16.71 1.51 -5.31
N GLN A 112 17.84 1.31 -5.98
CA GLN A 112 18.17 2.05 -7.20
C GLN A 112 17.23 1.71 -8.37
N GLU A 113 16.82 0.45 -8.52
CA GLU A 113 15.78 0.05 -9.48
C GLU A 113 14.46 0.80 -9.21
N LEU A 114 14.01 0.83 -7.95
CA LEU A 114 12.82 1.59 -7.55
C LEU A 114 12.94 3.06 -7.93
N LEU A 115 14.06 3.73 -7.59
CA LEU A 115 14.27 5.14 -7.91
C LEU A 115 14.23 5.46 -9.41
N GLN A 116 14.55 4.50 -10.29
CA GLN A 116 14.54 4.71 -11.74
C GLN A 116 13.13 4.81 -12.31
N ILE A 117 12.15 4.17 -11.68
CA ILE A 117 10.76 4.19 -12.13
C ILE A 117 9.93 5.33 -11.50
N LEU A 118 10.47 6.02 -10.49
CA LEU A 118 9.79 7.13 -9.82
C LEU A 118 9.85 8.42 -10.65
N PRO A 119 8.81 9.27 -10.57
CA PRO A 119 8.90 10.65 -11.03
C PRO A 119 10.13 11.37 -10.45
N GLN A 120 10.80 12.17 -11.27
CA GLN A 120 12.06 12.83 -10.87
C GLN A 120 11.94 13.64 -9.57
N GLN A 121 10.79 14.28 -9.33
CA GLN A 121 10.53 15.03 -8.09
C GLN A 121 10.55 14.11 -6.86
N LEU A 122 9.85 12.98 -6.94
CA LEU A 122 9.79 11.99 -5.86
C LEU A 122 11.14 11.31 -5.63
N LYS A 123 11.85 10.97 -6.72
CA LYS A 123 13.22 10.42 -6.67
C LYS A 123 14.14 11.32 -5.85
N THR A 124 14.15 12.62 -6.13
CA THR A 124 14.98 13.59 -5.41
C THR A 124 14.57 13.68 -3.95
N LYS A 125 13.26 13.81 -3.65
CA LYS A 125 12.74 13.88 -2.27
C LYS A 125 13.17 12.66 -1.44
N ILE A 126 12.98 11.45 -1.98
CA ILE A 126 13.37 10.20 -1.31
C ILE A 126 14.88 10.15 -1.12
N SER A 127 15.64 10.36 -2.19
CA SER A 127 17.11 10.28 -2.15
C SER A 127 17.71 11.24 -1.13
N ASP A 128 17.20 12.46 -1.03
CA ASP A 128 17.70 13.45 -0.09
C ASP A 128 17.28 13.17 1.35
N SER A 129 16.07 12.65 1.55
CA SER A 129 15.58 12.24 2.87
C SER A 129 16.37 11.06 3.44
N LEU A 130 16.81 10.13 2.59
CA LEU A 130 17.59 8.96 3.01
C LEU A 130 19.09 9.23 3.17
N LYS A 131 19.58 10.46 2.87
CA LYS A 131 20.97 10.89 3.12
C LYS A 131 21.19 11.48 4.50
N ARG A 132 20.13 11.90 5.20
CA ARG A 132 20.21 12.62 6.48
C ARG A 132 19.33 11.96 7.52
N GLN A 133 19.71 12.08 8.79
CA GLN A 133 18.88 11.54 9.87
C GLN A 133 17.63 12.41 10.11
N PRO A 134 16.47 11.79 10.40
CA PRO A 134 16.23 10.35 10.34
C PRO A 134 16.20 9.88 8.89
N PHE A 135 16.86 8.76 8.58
CA PHE A 135 16.99 8.22 7.21
C PHE A 135 15.66 7.62 6.72
N ARG A 136 14.64 8.44 6.62
CA ARG A 136 13.28 8.07 6.26
C ARG A 136 12.60 9.16 5.46
N TYR A 137 11.80 8.74 4.49
CA TYR A 137 10.84 9.57 3.79
C TYR A 137 9.43 9.08 4.13
N VAL A 138 8.54 10.01 4.44
CA VAL A 138 7.12 9.76 4.71
C VAL A 138 6.35 10.56 3.67
N ASP A 139 5.57 9.88 2.84
CA ASP A 139 4.71 10.57 1.89
C ASP A 139 3.44 11.06 2.58
N ILE A 140 3.16 12.36 2.49
CA ILE A 140 1.88 12.97 2.89
C ILE A 140 1.14 13.25 1.57
N PRO A 141 -0.06 12.67 1.39
CA PRO A 141 -0.51 12.12 0.11
C PRO A 141 -0.68 13.18 -0.96
N THR A 142 0.04 13.07 -2.08
CA THR A 142 -0.35 13.82 -3.31
C THR A 142 0.15 13.23 -4.64
N GLU A 143 1.19 12.40 -4.69
CA GLU A 143 1.71 11.89 -5.96
C GLU A 143 1.46 10.38 -6.09
N ARG A 144 0.36 10.02 -6.77
CA ARG A 144 0.12 8.63 -7.21
C ARG A 144 1.07 8.32 -8.36
N PHE A 145 1.74 7.18 -8.29
CA PHE A 145 2.47 6.62 -9.40
C PHE A 145 2.29 5.10 -9.36
N ASP A 146 1.96 4.53 -10.50
CA ASP A 146 1.58 3.13 -10.60
C ASP A 146 2.77 2.32 -11.13
N PHE A 147 3.11 1.24 -10.44
CA PHE A 147 4.02 0.22 -10.92
C PHE A 147 3.55 -1.17 -10.49
N ASN A 148 3.96 -2.18 -11.24
CA ASN A 148 3.65 -3.56 -10.92
C ASN A 148 4.75 -4.14 -10.03
N MET A 149 4.35 -4.82 -8.97
CA MET A 149 5.20 -5.72 -8.21
C MET A 149 4.89 -7.15 -8.61
N TYR A 150 5.94 -7.91 -8.91
CA TYR A 150 5.88 -9.35 -9.08
C TYR A 150 6.52 -10.00 -7.87
N ALA A 151 5.86 -11.02 -7.32
CA ALA A 151 6.41 -11.84 -6.25
C ALA A 151 6.42 -13.29 -6.70
N VAL A 152 7.58 -13.96 -6.58
CA VAL A 152 7.69 -15.42 -6.66
C VAL A 152 7.77 -15.93 -5.22
N LEU A 153 6.83 -16.79 -4.82
CA LEU A 153 6.81 -17.39 -3.50
C LEU A 153 7.70 -18.63 -3.50
N SER A 154 8.87 -18.55 -2.87
CA SER A 154 9.66 -19.75 -2.54
C SER A 154 9.78 -19.90 -1.03
N ILE A 155 9.52 -21.10 -0.53
CA ILE A 155 9.76 -21.46 0.86
C ILE A 155 11.16 -22.07 0.92
N ASN A 156 12.10 -21.38 1.56
CA ASN A 156 13.32 -22.03 2.02
C ASN A 156 13.13 -22.43 3.48
N ILE A 157 13.12 -23.74 3.74
CA ILE A 157 13.14 -24.28 5.10
C ILE A 157 14.58 -24.13 5.62
N HIS A 158 14.85 -23.05 6.35
CA HIS A 158 16.00 -22.96 7.24
C HIS A 158 15.49 -23.00 8.67
N HIS A 159 15.86 -24.08 9.38
CA HIS A 159 15.67 -24.32 10.81
C HIS A 159 14.54 -23.51 11.48
N MET A 160 13.34 -24.12 11.57
CA MET A 160 12.20 -23.66 12.38
C MET A 160 11.58 -22.29 12.05
N THR A 161 11.95 -21.66 10.93
CA THR A 161 11.24 -20.48 10.41
C THR A 161 10.93 -20.66 8.92
N THR A 162 9.65 -20.76 8.57
CA THR A 162 9.18 -20.68 7.18
C THR A 162 9.39 -19.24 6.71
N LYS A 163 10.41 -19.01 5.88
CA LYS A 163 10.65 -17.70 5.27
C LYS A 163 10.11 -17.74 3.84
N ALA A 164 9.00 -17.05 3.61
CA ALA A 164 8.60 -16.71 2.26
C ALA A 164 9.65 -15.76 1.68
N ILE A 165 10.39 -16.22 0.68
CA ILE A 165 11.31 -15.38 -0.08
C ILE A 165 10.52 -14.88 -1.27
N TYR A 166 10.48 -13.56 -1.40
CA TYR A 166 9.84 -12.88 -2.50
C TYR A 166 10.91 -12.26 -3.40
N HIS A 167 10.89 -12.61 -4.67
CA HIS A 167 11.73 -11.97 -5.68
C HIS A 167 10.95 -10.85 -6.35
N TRP A 168 11.43 -9.61 -6.21
CA TRP A 168 10.74 -8.42 -6.69
C TRP A 168 11.33 -7.89 -7.99
N LYS A 169 10.45 -7.56 -8.93
CA LYS A 169 10.76 -6.75 -10.12
C LYS A 169 9.82 -5.56 -10.18
N PHE A 170 10.38 -4.39 -10.44
CA PHE A 170 9.68 -3.13 -10.61
C PHE A 170 9.53 -2.83 -12.10
N ASN A 171 8.29 -2.80 -12.60
CA ASN A 171 8.02 -2.45 -14.00
C ASN A 171 7.03 -1.28 -14.09
N THR A 172 7.23 -0.39 -15.07
CA THR A 172 6.28 0.68 -15.39
C THR A 172 5.06 0.11 -16.11
N LEU A 173 3.86 0.66 -15.89
CA LEU A 173 2.63 0.20 -16.56
C LEU A 173 2.70 0.29 -18.11
N ASN A 174 3.64 1.07 -18.66
CA ASN A 174 3.76 1.32 -20.10
C ASN A 174 4.59 0.27 -20.86
N GLU A 175 5.26 -0.65 -20.17
CA GLU A 175 6.09 -1.67 -20.83
C GLU A 175 5.29 -2.86 -21.39
N ASN A 176 4.00 -2.98 -21.06
CA ASN A 176 3.11 -4.00 -21.65
C ASN A 176 2.42 -3.55 -22.95
N LYS A 177 2.92 -2.50 -23.61
CA LYS A 177 2.49 -2.12 -24.96
C LYS A 177 3.69 -2.12 -25.91
N SER A 178 4.00 -3.28 -26.46
CA SER A 178 4.59 -3.41 -27.80
C SER A 178 4.21 -4.77 -28.39
N PRO A 179 3.98 -4.82 -29.72
CA PRO A 179 3.12 -5.78 -30.43
C PRO A 179 3.61 -7.23 -30.46
#